data_AF-A0A937H767-F1
#
_entry.id   AF-A0A937H767-F1
#
_cell.length_a   1.000
_cell.length_b   1.000
_cell.length_c   1.000
_cell.angle_alpha   90.00
_cell.angle_beta   90.00
_cell.angle_gamma   90.00
#
_symmetry.space_group_name_H-M   'P 1'
#
loop_
_entity.id
_entity.type
_entity.pdbx_description
1 polymer ?
#
loop_
_entity_poly.entity_id
_entity_poly.type
_entity_poly.pdbx_seq_one_letter_code
_entity_poly.pdbx_strand_id
1 'polypeptide(L)'
;MAALANGLARSLMASILTVACSLSVVVVDRVFDAGFIGNASAQEPKKERETRKTPALRNNIYEKLAEAQVFAEAKQYVEAQEVLDDMLDATSKKSKLNGYELANVYNTYAYLRYAVEDYEGALNYYQKVIDQRPDIPVALEVGTLYTVAQLYFLQEKWERGIDTLIQWMSLSETPSTNAYVLLANGYFQLKDYDRSLENIQIAIQREEAAGKLPKEQWYNLARFIHFDRSNYAEALDILEILIMYYPKKQYWVQASHLYGEEKDDARQLAILEASYEQNLLDRSQEIVLLSQLYLNAEVPFPAARVLEKGFADEVVETESKNYELAGVAWRQAQEVAKSLPMLEAAASKSEKGELYARLGNVYLDVDKNKDAVDALLKGLDKGGVKRPDQARLALGMAYFNLGDFSAARRAFREARKDERAKSYADQWLKYISSEERRLEELAKDIG
;
A
#
# COMPACT_ATOMS: atom_id res chain seq x y z
N MET A 1 8.07 0.88 -7.76
CA MET A 1 7.40 -0.29 -7.15
C MET A 1 8.37 -1.20 -6.37
N ALA A 2 9.59 -1.51 -6.86
CA ALA A 2 10.57 -2.29 -6.09
C ALA A 2 11.07 -1.63 -4.77
N ALA A 3 11.12 -0.29 -4.71
CA ALA A 3 11.60 0.44 -3.53
C ALA A 3 10.60 0.43 -2.34
N LEU A 4 9.29 0.34 -2.60
CA LEU A 4 8.25 0.28 -1.57
C LEU A 4 8.17 -1.12 -0.93
N ALA A 5 8.41 -2.18 -1.70
CA ALA A 5 8.49 -3.56 -1.21
C ALA A 5 9.67 -3.77 -0.24
N ASN A 6 10.84 -3.20 -0.54
CA ASN A 6 12.02 -3.28 0.34
C ASN A 6 11.86 -2.50 1.65
N GLY A 7 11.10 -1.39 1.64
CA GLY A 7 10.86 -0.58 2.84
C GLY A 7 9.94 -1.27 3.86
N LEU A 8 8.87 -1.91 3.39
CA LEU A 8 7.93 -2.67 4.22
C LEU A 8 8.61 -3.89 4.86
N ALA A 9 9.41 -4.65 4.09
CA ALA A 9 10.13 -5.84 4.58
C ALA A 9 11.09 -5.53 5.74
N ARG A 10 11.83 -4.41 5.66
CA ARG A 10 12.73 -3.97 6.75
C ARG A 10 11.98 -3.52 8.01
N SER A 11 10.82 -2.87 7.86
CA SER A 11 10.00 -2.45 9.00
C SER A 11 9.31 -3.63 9.72
N LEU A 12 8.97 -4.69 8.97
CA LEU A 12 8.40 -5.93 9.49
C LEU A 12 9.42 -6.74 10.31
N MET A 13 10.70 -6.76 9.90
CA MET A 13 11.75 -7.51 10.60
C MET A 13 12.18 -6.89 11.93
N ALA A 14 12.28 -5.55 12.01
CA ALA A 14 12.84 -4.87 13.18
C ALA A 14 12.01 -5.06 14.46
N SER A 15 10.72 -5.37 14.35
CA SER A 15 9.83 -5.59 15.51
C SER A 15 9.72 -7.06 15.94
N ILE A 16 10.20 -8.03 15.15
CA ILE A 16 10.05 -9.47 15.43
C ILE A 16 11.30 -10.05 16.14
N LEU A 17 12.44 -9.35 16.09
CA LEU A 17 13.72 -9.80 16.64
C LEU A 17 13.99 -9.42 18.10
N THR A 18 12.97 -8.99 18.87
CA THR A 18 13.10 -8.92 20.34
C THR A 18 12.93 -10.32 20.95
N VAL A 19 13.87 -11.21 20.65
CA VAL A 19 14.07 -12.42 21.44
C VAL A 19 15.19 -12.11 22.41
N ALA A 20 14.82 -11.94 23.68
CA ALA A 20 15.76 -12.16 24.75
C ALA A 20 16.29 -13.59 24.58
N CYS A 21 17.54 -13.74 24.17
CA CYS A 21 18.33 -14.96 24.40
C CYS A 21 18.53 -15.11 25.91
N SER A 22 17.46 -15.32 26.66
CA SER A 22 17.58 -15.81 28.02
C SER A 22 18.01 -17.25 27.90
N LEU A 23 19.23 -17.53 28.34
CA LEU A 23 19.71 -18.87 28.67
C LEU A 23 18.60 -19.57 29.44
N SER A 24 17.92 -20.53 28.82
CA SER A 24 17.14 -21.50 29.56
C SER A 24 18.15 -22.35 30.32
N VAL A 25 18.56 -21.86 31.49
CA VAL A 25 19.09 -22.71 32.54
C VAL A 25 18.02 -23.77 32.73
N VAL A 26 18.35 -25.01 32.41
CA VAL A 26 17.52 -26.16 32.77
C VAL A 26 17.58 -26.24 34.29
N VAL A 27 16.73 -25.45 34.95
CA VAL A 27 16.38 -25.67 36.35
C VAL A 27 15.53 -26.93 36.33
N VAL A 28 16.18 -28.06 36.61
CA VAL A 28 15.48 -29.25 37.07
C VAL A 28 14.78 -28.87 38.38
N ASP A 29 13.46 -29.08 38.41
CA ASP A 29 12.52 -28.88 39.52
C ASP A 29 12.27 -27.43 40.01
N ARG A 30 11.13 -26.86 39.59
CA ARG A 30 9.88 -26.87 40.39
C ARG A 30 8.74 -26.26 39.60
N VAL A 31 7.64 -27.01 39.58
CA VAL A 31 6.30 -26.59 39.20
C VAL A 31 6.01 -25.20 39.77
N PHE A 32 5.79 -24.22 38.89
CA PHE A 32 5.12 -22.98 39.22
C PHE A 32 3.63 -23.31 39.36
N ASP A 33 3.21 -23.61 40.60
CA ASP A 33 1.81 -23.54 41.00
C ASP A 33 1.40 -22.06 41.00
N ALA A 34 0.78 -21.63 39.91
CA ALA A 34 -0.09 -20.46 39.88
C ALA A 34 -1.49 -20.95 39.56
N GLY A 35 -2.31 -21.08 40.61
CA GLY A 35 -3.67 -21.55 40.52
C GLY A 35 -4.52 -20.71 39.56
N PHE A 36 -5.09 -21.36 38.56
CA PHE A 36 -6.33 -20.95 37.94
C PHE A 36 -7.34 -22.10 38.10
N ILE A 37 -8.39 -21.82 38.85
CA ILE A 37 -9.53 -22.71 39.04
C ILE A 37 -10.29 -22.82 37.71
N GLY A 38 -10.22 -24.02 37.13
CA GLY A 38 -11.30 -24.77 36.52
C GLY A 38 -12.26 -24.08 35.54
N ASN A 39 -12.09 -24.40 34.26
CA ASN A 39 -13.22 -24.89 33.45
C ASN A 39 -12.77 -26.16 32.72
N ALA A 40 -13.48 -27.25 32.99
CA ALA A 40 -13.21 -28.57 32.46
C ALA A 40 -13.59 -28.60 30.96
N SER A 41 -12.61 -28.45 30.08
CA SER A 41 -12.72 -28.93 28.71
C SER A 41 -12.12 -30.33 28.65
N ALA A 42 -12.88 -31.27 28.07
CA ALA A 42 -12.45 -32.64 27.86
C ALA A 42 -11.06 -32.65 27.19
N GLN A 43 -10.08 -33.17 27.90
CA GLN A 43 -8.69 -33.22 27.46
C GLN A 43 -8.56 -34.38 26.49
N GLU A 44 -8.32 -34.08 25.21
CA GLU A 44 -7.85 -35.06 24.25
C GLU A 44 -6.65 -35.82 24.83
N PRO A 45 -6.48 -37.12 24.54
CA PRO A 45 -5.36 -37.89 25.06
C PRO A 45 -4.05 -37.21 24.66
N LYS A 46 -3.32 -36.67 25.65
CA LYS A 46 -1.98 -36.12 25.46
C LYS A 46 -1.14 -37.18 24.74
N LYS A 47 -0.65 -36.87 23.54
CA LYS A 47 0.36 -37.69 22.88
C LYS A 47 1.49 -37.97 23.89
N GLU A 48 1.84 -39.24 24.09
CA GLU A 48 2.99 -39.61 24.90
C GLU A 48 4.23 -38.95 24.31
N ARG A 49 4.90 -38.12 25.12
CA ARG A 49 6.13 -37.43 24.73
C ARG A 49 7.20 -38.46 24.40
N GLU A 50 7.80 -38.36 23.22
CA GLU A 50 9.07 -39.04 22.96
C GLU A 50 10.14 -38.44 23.89
N THR A 51 10.37 -39.07 25.03
CA THR A 51 11.43 -38.66 25.95
C THR A 51 12.70 -39.43 25.63
N ARG A 52 13.80 -38.72 25.38
CA ARG A 52 15.14 -39.31 25.32
C ARG A 52 15.77 -39.33 26.70
N LYS A 53 16.30 -40.47 27.10
CA LYS A 53 17.07 -40.60 28.35
C LYS A 53 18.49 -40.12 28.11
N THR A 54 18.87 -38.99 28.68
CA THR A 54 20.23 -38.46 28.63
C THR A 54 20.88 -38.49 30.01
N PRO A 55 22.21 -38.64 30.11
CA PRO A 55 22.92 -38.49 31.37
C PRO A 55 22.68 -37.10 31.98
N ALA A 56 22.72 -37.01 33.31
CA ALA A 56 22.73 -35.72 34.00
C ALA A 56 24.05 -34.98 33.75
N LEU A 57 24.00 -33.64 33.73
CA LEU A 57 25.17 -32.79 33.62
C LEU A 57 26.01 -32.92 34.89
N ARG A 58 27.30 -33.29 34.78
CA ARG A 58 28.17 -33.39 35.96
C ARG A 58 28.43 -32.02 36.57
N ASN A 59 28.46 -31.94 37.90
CA ASN A 59 28.57 -30.67 38.64
C ASN A 59 29.82 -29.84 38.23
N ASN A 60 30.97 -30.50 38.05
CA ASN A 60 32.21 -29.82 37.62
C ASN A 60 32.12 -29.25 36.19
N ILE A 61 31.30 -29.83 35.31
CA ILE A 61 31.05 -29.33 33.96
C ILE A 61 30.07 -28.15 34.01
N TYR A 62 29.03 -28.27 34.84
CA TYR A 62 28.08 -27.18 35.09
C TYR A 62 28.78 -25.92 35.62
N GLU A 63 29.63 -26.05 36.63
CA GLU A 63 30.39 -24.93 37.20
C GLU A 63 31.25 -24.22 36.15
N LYS A 64 31.87 -24.96 35.24
CA LYS A 64 32.67 -24.40 34.13
C LYS A 64 31.83 -23.69 33.09
N LEU A 65 30.66 -24.22 32.74
CA LEU A 65 29.71 -23.53 31.84
C LEU A 65 29.17 -22.26 32.49
N ALA A 66 28.88 -22.27 33.78
CA ALA A 66 28.45 -21.10 34.52
C ALA A 66 29.56 -20.03 34.59
N GLU A 67 30.81 -20.44 34.77
CA GLU A 67 31.98 -19.55 34.69
C GLU A 67 32.07 -18.86 33.31
N ALA A 68 31.95 -19.62 32.22
CA ALA A 68 31.93 -19.05 30.86
C ALA A 68 30.75 -18.08 30.66
N GLN A 69 29.56 -18.40 31.20
CA GLN A 69 28.38 -17.53 31.13
C GLN A 69 28.58 -16.21 31.88
N VAL A 70 29.18 -16.24 33.07
CA VAL A 70 29.49 -15.01 33.84
C VAL A 70 30.41 -14.09 33.04
N PHE A 71 31.45 -14.63 32.41
CA PHE A 71 32.30 -13.84 31.51
C PHE A 71 31.51 -13.29 30.32
N ALA A 72 30.64 -14.11 29.71
CA ALA A 72 29.82 -13.69 28.58
C ALA A 72 28.84 -12.56 28.94
N GLU A 73 28.19 -12.63 30.11
CA GLU A 73 27.30 -11.60 30.64
C GLU A 73 28.06 -10.30 30.94
N ALA A 74 29.31 -10.41 31.40
CA ALA A 74 30.23 -9.29 31.56
C ALA A 74 30.81 -8.77 30.23
N LYS A 75 30.39 -9.33 29.08
CA LYS A 75 30.92 -9.03 27.72
C LYS A 75 32.40 -9.35 27.54
N GLN A 76 32.96 -10.18 28.42
CA GLN A 76 34.31 -10.71 28.38
C GLN A 76 34.33 -11.96 27.50
N TYR A 77 34.07 -11.78 26.21
CA TYR A 77 33.85 -12.90 25.29
C TYR A 77 35.12 -13.72 25.02
N VAL A 78 36.29 -13.11 25.14
CA VAL A 78 37.58 -13.81 24.96
C VAL A 78 37.79 -14.77 26.13
N GLU A 79 37.64 -14.28 27.37
CA GLU A 79 37.77 -15.06 28.58
C GLU A 79 36.70 -16.17 28.66
N ALA A 80 35.47 -15.88 28.25
CA ALA A 80 34.43 -16.89 28.13
C ALA A 80 34.82 -17.99 27.13
N GLN A 81 35.41 -17.61 25.99
CA GLN A 81 35.86 -18.57 24.98
C GLN A 81 37.01 -19.44 25.50
N GLU A 82 37.99 -18.86 26.21
CA GLU A 82 39.11 -19.60 26.81
C GLU A 82 38.63 -20.68 27.79
N VAL A 83 37.60 -20.40 28.59
CA VAL A 83 36.98 -21.39 29.49
C VAL A 83 36.40 -22.55 28.68
N LEU A 84 35.72 -22.28 27.58
CA LEU A 84 35.15 -23.33 26.73
C LEU A 84 36.24 -24.09 25.95
N ASP A 85 37.32 -23.43 25.54
CA ASP A 85 38.46 -24.05 24.84
C ASP A 85 39.13 -25.09 25.76
N ASP A 86 39.33 -24.76 27.05
CA ASP A 86 39.84 -25.71 28.09
C ASP A 86 38.92 -26.92 28.28
N MET A 87 37.60 -26.72 28.16
CA MET A 87 36.64 -27.83 28.24
C MET A 87 36.71 -28.78 27.04
N LEU A 88 37.11 -28.28 25.86
CA LEU A 88 37.24 -29.08 24.63
C LEU A 88 38.63 -29.68 24.44
N ASP A 89 39.65 -29.24 25.18
CA ASP A 89 41.03 -29.72 25.02
C ASP A 89 41.14 -31.22 25.33
N ALA A 90 41.30 -32.02 24.27
CA ALA A 90 41.41 -33.47 24.32
C ALA A 90 42.67 -33.98 25.06
N THR A 91 43.64 -33.12 25.34
CA THR A 91 44.85 -33.46 26.11
C THR A 91 44.62 -33.36 27.63
N SER A 92 43.52 -32.75 28.06
CA SER A 92 43.14 -32.66 29.46
C SER A 92 42.66 -34.02 30.00
N LYS A 93 43.20 -34.46 31.15
CA LYS A 93 42.72 -35.66 31.87
C LYS A 93 41.24 -35.56 32.29
N LYS A 94 40.62 -34.38 32.17
CA LYS A 94 39.22 -34.07 32.47
C LYS A 94 38.31 -34.04 31.22
N SER A 95 38.88 -34.12 30.01
CA SER A 95 38.17 -33.99 28.72
C SER A 95 37.63 -35.33 28.21
N LYS A 96 36.62 -35.85 28.91
CA LYS A 96 35.69 -36.84 28.33
C LYS A 96 34.29 -36.36 28.61
N LEU A 97 33.85 -35.39 27.82
CA LEU A 97 32.47 -34.93 27.82
C LEU A 97 31.59 -36.00 27.18
N ASN A 98 30.43 -36.28 27.75
CA ASN A 98 29.39 -37.06 27.07
C ASN A 98 28.68 -36.19 26.01
N GLY A 99 27.86 -36.79 25.13
CA GLY A 99 27.16 -36.05 24.07
C GLY A 99 26.31 -34.88 24.57
N TYR A 100 25.63 -35.02 25.71
CA TYR A 100 24.85 -33.94 26.31
C TYR A 100 25.72 -32.81 26.87
N GLU A 101 26.82 -33.13 27.54
CA GLU A 101 27.78 -32.14 28.03
C GLU A 101 28.44 -31.38 26.87
N LEU A 102 28.85 -32.10 25.83
CA LEU A 102 29.45 -31.53 24.63
C LEU A 102 28.47 -30.61 23.90
N ALA A 103 27.19 -31.01 23.81
CA ALA A 103 26.12 -30.17 23.28
C ALA A 103 25.95 -28.87 24.07
N ASN A 104 26.04 -28.88 25.40
CA ASN A 104 25.95 -27.65 26.19
C ASN A 104 27.17 -26.72 26.00
N VAL A 105 28.37 -27.29 25.82
CA VAL A 105 29.57 -26.51 25.47
C VAL A 105 29.36 -25.84 24.11
N TYR A 106 28.94 -26.58 23.09
CA TYR A 106 28.66 -26.00 21.76
C TYR A 106 27.53 -24.98 21.77
N ASN A 107 26.47 -25.21 22.56
CA ASN A 107 25.39 -24.24 22.72
C ASN A 107 25.89 -22.92 23.32
N THR A 108 26.83 -22.99 24.28
CA THR A 108 27.45 -21.81 24.88
C THR A 108 28.37 -21.08 23.89
N TYR A 109 29.17 -21.82 23.08
CA TYR A 109 29.92 -21.20 21.98
C TYR A 109 29.00 -20.52 20.98
N ALA A 110 27.89 -21.15 20.60
CA ALA A 110 26.94 -20.58 19.66
C ALA A 110 26.38 -19.25 20.17
N TYR A 111 26.08 -19.17 21.48
CA TYR A 111 25.72 -17.93 22.15
C TYR A 111 26.84 -16.88 22.10
N LEU A 112 28.09 -17.25 22.38
CA LEU A 112 29.23 -16.32 22.30
C LEU A 112 29.39 -15.75 20.88
N ARG A 113 29.32 -16.60 19.86
CA ARG A 113 29.41 -16.16 18.45
C ARG A 113 28.24 -15.27 18.06
N TYR A 114 27.03 -15.60 18.52
CA TYR A 114 25.86 -14.75 18.31
C TYR A 114 26.01 -13.37 18.95
N ALA A 115 26.55 -13.30 20.18
CA ALA A 115 26.72 -12.05 20.92
C ALA A 115 27.72 -11.07 20.27
N VAL A 116 28.65 -11.59 19.46
CA VAL A 116 29.58 -10.79 18.64
C VAL A 116 29.14 -10.68 17.18
N GLU A 117 27.87 -10.97 16.90
CA GLU A 117 27.23 -10.91 15.57
C GLU A 117 27.86 -11.84 14.52
N ASP A 118 28.66 -12.84 14.94
CA ASP A 118 29.13 -13.90 14.06
C ASP A 118 28.06 -14.99 13.91
N TYR A 119 27.07 -14.71 13.08
CA TYR A 119 25.95 -15.61 12.85
C TYR A 119 26.33 -16.91 12.12
N GLU A 120 27.37 -16.90 11.29
CA GLU A 120 27.88 -18.11 10.63
C GLU A 120 28.57 -19.02 11.64
N GLY A 121 29.41 -18.46 12.52
CA GLY A 121 30.02 -19.22 13.62
C GLY A 121 28.97 -19.75 14.59
N ALA A 122 27.95 -18.95 14.93
CA ALA A 122 26.84 -19.39 15.76
C ALA A 122 26.11 -20.60 15.14
N LEU A 123 25.77 -20.52 13.84
CA LEU A 123 25.17 -21.63 13.10
C LEU A 123 26.04 -22.89 13.09
N ASN A 124 27.36 -22.75 12.91
CA ASN A 124 28.30 -23.87 12.95
C ASN A 124 28.23 -24.60 14.30
N TYR A 125 28.29 -23.85 15.41
CA TYR A 125 28.21 -24.45 16.74
C TYR A 125 26.83 -25.03 17.05
N TYR A 126 25.74 -24.39 16.65
CA TYR A 126 24.40 -25.00 16.78
C TYR A 126 24.25 -26.27 15.95
N GLN A 127 24.86 -26.35 14.76
CA GLN A 127 24.89 -27.60 14.00
C GLN A 127 25.62 -28.70 14.79
N LYS A 128 26.75 -28.39 15.44
CA LYS A 128 27.43 -29.36 16.30
C LYS A 128 26.58 -29.82 17.50
N VAL A 129 25.71 -28.97 18.05
CA VAL A 129 24.70 -29.36 19.07
C VAL A 129 23.73 -30.39 18.47
N ILE A 130 23.18 -30.07 17.29
CA ILE A 130 22.26 -30.93 16.55
C ILE A 130 22.91 -32.27 16.16
N ASP A 131 24.22 -32.30 15.89
CA ASP A 131 24.96 -33.51 15.55
C ASP A 131 25.18 -34.44 16.75
N GLN A 132 24.92 -33.99 17.99
CA GLN A 132 24.95 -34.84 19.19
C GLN A 132 23.69 -35.71 19.34
N ARG A 133 22.76 -35.71 18.38
CA ARG A 133 21.58 -36.59 18.42
C ARG A 133 21.99 -38.06 18.26
N PRO A 134 21.35 -39.00 18.98
CA PRO A 134 20.19 -38.84 19.88
C PRO A 134 20.57 -38.53 21.34
N ASP A 135 21.83 -38.25 21.66
CA ASP A 135 22.36 -38.13 23.03
C ASP A 135 22.00 -36.81 23.74
N ILE A 136 21.11 -36.00 23.15
CA ILE A 136 20.60 -34.75 23.70
C ILE A 136 19.10 -34.82 24.02
N PRO A 137 18.63 -34.10 25.05
CA PRO A 137 17.20 -33.99 25.34
C PRO A 137 16.44 -33.40 24.15
N VAL A 138 15.22 -33.89 23.91
CA VAL A 138 14.33 -33.34 22.86
C VAL A 138 14.08 -31.84 23.06
N ALA A 139 13.97 -31.38 24.31
CA ALA A 139 13.82 -29.96 24.61
C ALA A 139 15.00 -29.11 24.12
N LEU A 140 16.24 -29.62 24.24
CA LEU A 140 17.42 -28.93 23.73
C LEU A 140 17.41 -28.92 22.20
N GLU A 141 17.11 -30.06 21.56
CA GLU A 141 16.99 -30.13 20.09
C GLU A 141 15.94 -29.15 19.56
N VAL A 142 14.74 -29.15 20.14
CA VAL A 142 13.63 -28.25 19.76
C VAL A 142 14.04 -26.79 19.98
N GLY A 143 14.66 -26.44 21.09
CA GLY A 143 15.18 -25.09 21.32
C GLY A 143 16.21 -24.68 20.28
N THR A 144 17.19 -25.55 20.00
CA THR A 144 18.26 -25.28 19.03
C THR A 144 17.74 -25.14 17.60
N LEU A 145 16.86 -26.03 17.14
CA LEU A 145 16.30 -25.96 15.79
C LEU A 145 15.53 -24.64 15.55
N TYR A 146 14.78 -24.16 16.54
CA TYR A 146 14.08 -22.89 16.42
C TYR A 146 15.06 -21.72 16.27
N THR A 147 16.10 -21.66 17.09
CA THR A 147 17.14 -20.63 17.01
C THR A 147 17.89 -20.70 15.67
N VAL A 148 18.23 -21.90 15.19
CA VAL A 148 18.88 -22.08 13.88
C VAL A 148 17.98 -21.58 12.75
N ALA A 149 16.69 -21.88 12.78
CA ALA A 149 15.74 -21.36 11.80
C ALA A 149 15.71 -19.83 11.80
N GLN A 150 15.63 -19.20 12.98
CA GLN A 150 15.66 -17.74 13.13
C GLN A 150 16.96 -17.12 12.60
N LEU A 151 18.11 -17.75 12.85
CA LEU A 151 19.39 -17.29 12.32
C LEU A 151 19.48 -17.42 10.80
N TYR A 152 18.90 -18.47 10.22
CA TYR A 152 18.79 -18.57 8.78
C TYR A 152 17.88 -17.48 8.20
N PHE A 153 16.73 -17.19 8.84
CA PHE A 153 15.87 -16.07 8.43
C PHE A 153 16.58 -14.71 8.53
N LEU A 154 17.34 -14.47 9.61
CA LEU A 154 18.12 -13.24 9.80
C LEU A 154 19.18 -13.04 8.72
N GLN A 155 19.81 -14.13 8.27
CA GLN A 155 20.80 -14.12 7.20
C GLN A 155 20.19 -14.27 5.80
N GLU A 156 18.87 -14.13 5.67
CA GLU A 156 18.15 -14.25 4.39
C GLU A 156 18.34 -15.61 3.69
N LYS A 157 18.72 -16.65 4.45
CA LYS A 157 18.84 -18.04 3.98
C LYS A 157 17.48 -18.72 4.05
N TRP A 158 16.53 -18.22 3.26
CA TRP A 158 15.10 -18.54 3.35
C TRP A 158 14.80 -20.04 3.29
N GLU A 159 15.33 -20.74 2.30
CA GLU A 159 15.09 -22.19 2.12
C GLU A 159 15.55 -22.98 3.35
N ARG A 160 16.78 -22.74 3.82
CA ARG A 160 17.32 -23.43 5.00
C ARG A 160 16.54 -23.08 6.28
N GLY A 161 16.09 -21.83 6.40
CA GLY A 161 15.26 -21.39 7.52
C GLY A 161 13.91 -22.09 7.54
N ILE A 162 13.25 -22.20 6.39
CA ILE A 162 11.99 -22.93 6.22
C ILE A 162 12.19 -24.41 6.55
N ASP A 163 13.19 -25.06 5.95
CA ASP A 163 13.44 -26.50 6.16
C ASP A 163 13.71 -26.81 7.64
N THR A 164 14.51 -25.97 8.30
CA THR A 164 14.81 -26.12 9.73
C THR A 164 13.56 -25.87 10.58
N LEU A 165 12.74 -24.87 10.23
CA LEU A 165 11.51 -24.57 10.96
C LEU A 165 10.47 -25.69 10.80
N ILE A 166 10.36 -26.32 9.63
CA ILE A 166 9.50 -27.48 9.40
C ILE A 166 9.97 -28.67 10.26
N GLN A 167 11.29 -28.91 10.35
CA GLN A 167 11.85 -29.93 11.24
C GLN A 167 11.54 -29.61 12.71
N TRP A 168 11.64 -28.34 13.12
CA TRP A 168 11.24 -27.93 14.45
C TRP A 168 9.74 -28.19 14.71
N MET A 169 8.88 -27.87 13.73
CA MET A 169 7.44 -28.06 13.84
C MET A 169 7.04 -29.54 13.93
N SER A 170 7.77 -30.45 13.28
CA SER A 170 7.47 -31.89 13.34
C SER A 170 7.78 -32.50 14.72
N LEU A 171 8.69 -31.88 15.49
CA LEU A 171 9.03 -32.26 16.86
C LEU A 171 8.18 -31.51 17.92
N SER A 172 7.43 -30.50 17.52
CA SER A 172 6.60 -29.68 18.41
C SER A 172 5.16 -30.19 18.41
N GLU A 173 4.63 -30.56 19.57
CA GLU A 173 3.24 -31.03 19.72
C GLU A 173 2.23 -29.96 19.28
N THR A 174 2.52 -28.70 19.63
CA THR A 174 1.69 -27.54 19.31
C THR A 174 2.60 -26.43 18.81
N PRO A 175 2.93 -26.42 17.50
CA PRO A 175 3.69 -25.32 16.92
C PRO A 175 3.01 -23.99 17.23
N SER A 176 3.79 -23.00 17.67
CA SER A 176 3.27 -21.70 18.06
C SER A 176 2.69 -20.96 16.85
N THR A 177 1.71 -20.06 17.06
CA THR A 177 1.18 -19.18 16.00
C THR A 177 2.30 -18.45 15.27
N ASN A 178 3.34 -18.00 15.99
CA ASN A 178 4.48 -17.30 15.42
C ASN A 178 5.30 -18.17 14.45
N ALA A 179 5.34 -19.50 14.61
CA ALA A 179 6.02 -20.38 13.67
C ALA A 179 5.37 -20.34 12.28
N TYR A 180 4.04 -20.34 12.22
CA TYR A 180 3.32 -20.16 10.95
C TYR A 180 3.58 -18.79 10.33
N VAL A 181 3.67 -17.74 11.15
CA VAL A 181 4.05 -16.40 10.67
C VAL A 181 5.46 -16.40 10.06
N LEU A 182 6.43 -17.07 10.71
CA LEU A 182 7.80 -17.19 10.17
C LEU A 182 7.82 -17.98 8.85
N LEU A 183 7.10 -19.10 8.76
CA LEU A 183 6.94 -19.83 7.50
C LEU A 183 6.32 -18.96 6.41
N ALA A 184 5.25 -18.22 6.74
CA ALA A 184 4.58 -17.34 5.79
C ALA A 184 5.55 -16.29 5.21
N ASN A 185 6.35 -15.65 6.07
CA ASN A 185 7.36 -14.68 5.65
C ASN A 185 8.47 -15.35 4.84
N GLY A 186 8.95 -16.52 5.24
CA GLY A 186 9.94 -17.29 4.47
C GLY A 186 9.47 -17.58 3.06
N TYR A 187 8.28 -18.17 2.93
CA TYR A 187 7.69 -18.49 1.62
C TYR A 187 7.43 -17.23 0.79
N PHE A 188 7.04 -16.12 1.44
CA PHE A 188 6.89 -14.84 0.77
C PHE A 188 8.18 -14.36 0.10
N GLN A 189 9.33 -14.47 0.79
CA GLN A 189 10.63 -14.08 0.23
C GLN A 189 11.06 -14.98 -0.94
N LEU A 190 10.67 -16.25 -0.91
CA LEU A 190 10.84 -17.19 -2.02
C LEU A 190 9.80 -17.01 -3.14
N LYS A 191 8.87 -16.05 -3.00
CA LYS A 191 7.75 -15.81 -3.91
C LYS A 191 6.80 -17.01 -4.04
N ASP A 192 6.82 -17.92 -3.07
CA ASP A 192 5.84 -18.99 -2.94
C ASP A 192 4.61 -18.43 -2.22
N TYR A 193 3.80 -17.69 -2.97
CA TYR A 193 2.65 -16.98 -2.43
C TYR A 193 1.52 -17.91 -1.96
N ASP A 194 1.40 -19.10 -2.56
CA ASP A 194 0.45 -20.12 -2.12
C ASP A 194 0.73 -20.57 -0.68
N ARG A 195 1.95 -21.05 -0.42
CA ARG A 195 2.32 -21.50 0.94
C ARG A 195 2.45 -20.34 1.92
N SER A 196 2.84 -19.15 1.43
CA SER A 196 2.85 -17.96 2.26
C SER A 196 1.45 -17.62 2.78
N LEU A 197 0.46 -17.62 1.88
CA LEU A 197 -0.93 -17.31 2.22
C LEU A 197 -1.53 -18.36 3.16
N GLU A 198 -1.32 -19.64 2.88
CA GLU A 198 -1.80 -20.74 3.73
C GLU A 198 -1.31 -20.57 5.18
N ASN A 199 -0.01 -20.32 5.36
CA ASN A 199 0.57 -20.20 6.68
C ASN A 199 0.12 -18.93 7.43
N ILE A 200 0.00 -17.79 6.74
CA ILE A 200 -0.46 -16.57 7.42
C ILE A 200 -1.95 -16.65 7.79
N GLN A 201 -2.77 -17.32 6.98
CA GLN A 201 -4.17 -17.57 7.30
C GLN A 201 -4.34 -18.47 8.53
N ILE A 202 -3.50 -19.51 8.67
CA ILE A 202 -3.48 -20.33 9.90
C ILE A 202 -3.17 -19.46 11.13
N ALA A 203 -2.21 -18.54 11.01
CA ALA A 203 -1.86 -17.65 12.11
C ALA A 203 -3.02 -16.70 12.49
N ILE A 204 -3.68 -16.10 11.50
CA ILE A 204 -4.85 -15.23 11.68
C ILE A 204 -5.99 -16.01 12.35
N GLN A 205 -6.37 -17.16 11.80
CA GLN A 205 -7.48 -17.98 12.32
C GLN A 205 -7.25 -18.44 13.75
N ARG A 206 -6.01 -18.80 14.11
CA ARG A 206 -5.69 -19.20 15.50
C ARG A 206 -5.82 -18.05 16.49
N GLU A 207 -5.43 -16.85 16.10
CA GLU A 207 -5.51 -15.67 16.96
C GLU A 207 -6.99 -15.23 17.12
N GLU A 208 -7.77 -15.27 16.03
CA GLU A 208 -9.22 -15.03 16.06
C GLU A 208 -9.97 -16.06 16.90
N ALA A 209 -9.64 -17.36 16.76
CA ALA A 209 -10.23 -18.43 17.56
C ALA A 209 -9.89 -18.31 19.06
N ALA A 210 -8.77 -17.66 19.39
CA ALA A 210 -8.40 -17.31 20.76
C ALA A 210 -9.11 -16.04 21.27
N GLY A 211 -10.03 -15.45 20.50
CA GLY A 211 -10.75 -14.21 20.83
C GLY A 211 -9.86 -12.98 20.81
N LYS A 212 -8.73 -13.03 20.10
CA LYS A 212 -7.76 -11.94 19.99
C LYS A 212 -7.78 -11.36 18.60
N LEU A 213 -7.47 -10.07 18.51
CA LEU A 213 -7.35 -9.37 17.23
C LEU A 213 -5.97 -9.70 16.59
N PRO A 214 -5.93 -10.31 15.40
CA PRO A 214 -4.68 -10.61 14.70
C PRO A 214 -3.92 -9.34 14.34
N LYS A 215 -2.59 -9.41 14.38
CA LYS A 215 -1.72 -8.25 14.12
C LYS A 215 -1.97 -7.68 12.72
N GLU A 216 -2.03 -6.36 12.62
CA GLU A 216 -2.19 -5.60 11.37
C GLU A 216 -1.26 -6.07 10.24
N GLN A 217 -0.03 -6.45 10.58
CA GLN A 217 0.98 -6.94 9.64
C GLN A 217 0.60 -8.26 8.96
N TRP A 218 -0.16 -9.12 9.63
CA TRP A 218 -0.59 -10.41 9.08
C TRP A 218 -1.68 -10.21 8.03
N TYR A 219 -2.66 -9.35 8.31
CA TYR A 219 -3.66 -8.93 7.34
C TYR A 219 -3.02 -8.23 6.14
N ASN A 220 -2.01 -7.36 6.35
CA ASN A 220 -1.31 -6.73 5.24
C ASN A 220 -0.60 -7.73 4.31
N LEU A 221 0.03 -8.77 4.87
CA LEU A 221 0.67 -9.83 4.07
C LEU A 221 -0.39 -10.60 3.27
N ALA A 222 -1.46 -11.04 3.92
CA ALA A 222 -2.55 -11.74 3.27
C ALA A 222 -3.19 -10.90 2.15
N ARG A 223 -3.53 -9.63 2.44
CA ARG A 223 -4.10 -8.67 1.46
C ARG A 223 -3.18 -8.50 0.26
N PHE A 224 -1.88 -8.31 0.49
CA PHE A 224 -0.90 -8.15 -0.58
C PHE A 224 -0.89 -9.37 -1.50
N ILE A 225 -0.87 -10.58 -0.93
CA ILE A 225 -0.85 -11.82 -1.70
C ILE A 225 -2.16 -11.98 -2.51
N HIS A 226 -3.31 -11.72 -1.90
CA HIS A 226 -4.59 -11.74 -2.61
C HIS A 226 -4.60 -10.75 -3.79
N PHE A 227 -4.14 -9.52 -3.57
CA PHE A 227 -4.05 -8.51 -4.62
C PHE A 227 -3.11 -8.94 -5.77
N ASP A 228 -1.91 -9.44 -5.47
CA ASP A 228 -0.94 -9.89 -6.48
C ASP A 228 -1.51 -11.00 -7.38
N ARG A 229 -2.36 -11.85 -6.79
CA ARG A 229 -3.06 -12.93 -7.50
C ARG A 229 -4.35 -12.50 -8.19
N SER A 230 -4.66 -11.20 -8.20
CA SER A 230 -5.93 -10.65 -8.72
C SER A 230 -7.18 -11.18 -8.00
N ASN A 231 -7.03 -11.66 -6.77
CA ASN A 231 -8.12 -12.06 -5.89
C ASN A 231 -8.63 -10.81 -5.16
N TYR A 232 -9.23 -9.87 -5.90
CA TYR A 232 -9.57 -8.54 -5.39
C TYR A 232 -10.70 -8.58 -4.35
N ALA A 233 -11.64 -9.52 -4.47
CA ALA A 233 -12.71 -9.71 -3.48
C ALA A 233 -12.15 -10.02 -2.09
N GLU A 234 -11.25 -10.99 -1.98
CA GLU A 234 -10.63 -11.37 -0.70
C GLU A 234 -9.69 -10.27 -0.19
N ALA A 235 -9.01 -9.55 -1.09
CA ALA A 235 -8.23 -8.38 -0.68
C ALA A 235 -9.12 -7.25 -0.13
N LEU A 236 -10.32 -7.05 -0.68
CA LEU A 236 -11.32 -6.11 -0.18
C LEU A 236 -11.86 -6.54 1.19
N ASP A 237 -12.21 -7.82 1.39
CA ASP A 237 -12.63 -8.34 2.70
C ASP A 237 -11.59 -8.05 3.78
N ILE A 238 -10.30 -8.25 3.48
CA ILE A 238 -9.22 -7.93 4.41
C ILE A 238 -9.06 -6.41 4.61
N LEU A 239 -9.27 -5.61 3.57
CA LEU A 239 -9.26 -4.14 3.70
C LEU A 239 -10.38 -3.64 4.59
N GLU A 240 -11.57 -4.24 4.56
CA GLU A 240 -12.67 -3.89 5.47
C GLU A 240 -12.29 -4.16 6.94
N ILE A 241 -11.65 -5.31 7.22
CA ILE A 241 -11.10 -5.62 8.55
C ILE A 241 -10.04 -4.58 8.95
N LEU A 242 -9.11 -4.26 8.05
CA LEU A 242 -8.06 -3.27 8.31
C LEU A 242 -8.66 -1.86 8.56
N ILE A 243 -9.69 -1.47 7.82
CA ILE A 243 -10.39 -0.19 8.02
C ILE A 243 -11.09 -0.18 9.39
N MET A 244 -11.74 -1.27 9.77
CA MET A 244 -12.51 -1.37 11.00
C MET A 244 -11.63 -1.36 12.25
N TYR A 245 -10.56 -2.15 12.25
CA TYR A 245 -9.74 -2.38 13.45
C TYR A 245 -8.40 -1.65 13.46
N TYR A 246 -7.93 -1.21 12.29
CA TYR A 246 -6.64 -0.52 12.11
C TYR A 246 -6.78 0.71 11.19
N PRO A 247 -7.71 1.65 11.47
CA PRO A 247 -8.11 2.68 10.53
C PRO A 247 -6.93 3.58 10.14
N LYS A 248 -6.47 3.44 8.89
CA LYS A 248 -5.46 4.30 8.26
C LYS A 248 -5.98 4.71 6.89
N LYS A 249 -5.78 5.99 6.53
CA LYS A 249 -6.12 6.55 5.20
C LYS A 249 -5.81 5.59 4.06
N GLN A 250 -4.60 5.01 4.08
CA GLN A 250 -4.12 4.15 3.00
C GLN A 250 -5.04 2.96 2.72
N TYR A 251 -5.77 2.44 3.71
CA TYR A 251 -6.66 1.29 3.51
C TYR A 251 -7.94 1.70 2.78
N TRP A 252 -8.49 2.86 3.11
CA TRP A 252 -9.63 3.43 2.40
C TRP A 252 -9.32 3.72 0.92
N VAL A 253 -8.16 4.35 0.67
CA VAL A 253 -7.71 4.66 -0.70
C VAL A 253 -7.45 3.37 -1.48
N GLN A 254 -6.79 2.38 -0.89
CA GLN A 254 -6.60 1.07 -1.52
C GLN A 254 -7.93 0.39 -1.84
N ALA A 255 -8.89 0.40 -0.92
CA ALA A 255 -10.22 -0.18 -1.16
C ALA A 255 -10.93 0.53 -2.32
N SER A 256 -10.84 1.87 -2.40
CA SER A 256 -11.35 2.64 -3.55
C SER A 256 -10.74 2.17 -4.88
N HIS A 257 -9.42 1.99 -4.94
CA HIS A 257 -8.78 1.49 -6.15
C HIS A 257 -9.25 0.07 -6.52
N LEU A 258 -9.34 -0.85 -5.54
CA LEU A 258 -9.77 -2.22 -5.79
C LEU A 258 -11.23 -2.30 -6.24
N TYR A 259 -12.12 -1.49 -5.67
CA TYR A 259 -13.51 -1.38 -6.16
C TYR A 259 -13.56 -0.90 -7.62
N GLY A 260 -12.66 0.01 -8.02
CA GLY A 260 -12.52 0.42 -9.42
C GLY A 260 -12.05 -0.70 -10.36
N GLU A 261 -11.10 -1.53 -9.93
CA GLU A 261 -10.65 -2.71 -10.71
C GLU A 261 -11.77 -3.73 -10.89
N GLU A 262 -12.59 -3.93 -9.86
CA GLU A 262 -13.81 -4.76 -9.90
C GLU A 262 -14.96 -4.10 -10.67
N LYS A 263 -14.78 -2.87 -11.16
CA LYS A 263 -15.80 -2.05 -11.85
C LYS A 263 -17.04 -1.80 -11.01
N ASP A 264 -16.86 -1.77 -9.69
CA ASP A 264 -17.89 -1.38 -8.74
C ASP A 264 -17.78 0.11 -8.42
N ASP A 265 -18.14 0.93 -9.41
CA ASP A 265 -18.06 2.39 -9.32
C ASP A 265 -18.89 2.93 -8.15
N ALA A 266 -19.99 2.26 -7.78
CA ALA A 266 -20.86 2.64 -6.68
C ALA A 266 -20.15 2.52 -5.33
N ARG A 267 -19.52 1.36 -5.04
CA ARG A 267 -18.73 1.18 -3.81
C ARG A 267 -17.43 1.98 -3.85
N GLN A 268 -16.82 2.14 -5.02
CA GLN A 268 -15.66 3.01 -5.19
C GLN A 268 -15.97 4.47 -4.83
N LEU A 269 -17.11 5.00 -5.28
CA LEU A 269 -17.57 6.33 -4.92
C LEU A 269 -17.86 6.42 -3.42
N ALA A 270 -18.62 5.47 -2.86
CA ALA A 270 -19.01 5.49 -1.45
C ALA A 270 -17.80 5.49 -0.51
N ILE A 271 -16.77 4.67 -0.79
CA ILE A 271 -15.58 4.60 0.05
C ILE A 271 -14.72 5.88 -0.05
N LEU A 272 -14.66 6.49 -1.23
CA LEU A 272 -13.88 7.71 -1.46
C LEU A 272 -14.59 8.95 -0.88
N GLU A 273 -15.92 9.00 -0.98
CA GLU A 273 -16.77 10.00 -0.33
C GLU A 273 -16.63 9.92 1.19
N ALA A 274 -16.77 8.73 1.78
CA ALA A 274 -16.57 8.53 3.22
C ALA A 274 -15.15 8.93 3.67
N SER A 275 -14.14 8.73 2.82
CA SER A 275 -12.76 9.19 3.10
C SER A 275 -12.65 10.71 3.06
N TYR A 276 -13.34 11.35 2.11
CA TYR A 276 -13.37 12.80 1.96
C TYR A 276 -14.06 13.49 3.13
N GLU A 277 -15.21 12.98 3.59
CA GLU A 277 -15.94 13.51 4.74
C GLU A 277 -15.11 13.47 6.03
N GLN A 278 -14.24 12.47 6.16
CA GLN A 278 -13.29 12.34 7.27
C GLN A 278 -12.02 13.19 7.10
N ASN A 279 -11.93 14.02 6.06
CA ASN A 279 -10.75 14.81 5.68
C ASN A 279 -9.48 13.95 5.51
N LEU A 280 -9.63 12.70 5.05
CA LEU A 280 -8.50 11.80 4.81
C LEU A 280 -7.85 12.05 3.45
N LEU A 281 -8.54 12.66 2.49
CA LEU A 281 -8.00 12.91 1.15
C LEU A 281 -7.09 14.14 1.15
N ASP A 282 -5.83 13.96 0.75
CA ASP A 282 -4.76 14.97 0.84
C ASP A 282 -3.95 15.09 -0.47
N ARG A 283 -4.38 14.38 -1.54
CA ARG A 283 -3.73 14.45 -2.85
C ARG A 283 -4.71 14.94 -3.92
N SER A 284 -4.20 15.79 -4.80
CA SER A 284 -4.88 16.26 -6.02
C SER A 284 -5.62 15.14 -6.77
N GLN A 285 -4.94 14.01 -7.00
CA GLN A 285 -5.49 12.86 -7.74
C GLN A 285 -6.70 12.21 -7.04
N GLU A 286 -6.73 12.20 -5.69
CA GLU A 286 -7.84 11.61 -4.92
C GLU A 286 -9.11 12.48 -5.06
N ILE A 287 -8.96 13.81 -4.96
CA ILE A 287 -10.08 14.75 -5.12
C ILE A 287 -10.57 14.78 -6.57
N VAL A 288 -9.65 14.73 -7.54
CA VAL A 288 -9.99 14.65 -8.97
C VAL A 288 -10.74 13.36 -9.28
N LEU A 289 -10.31 12.21 -8.77
CA LEU A 289 -11.01 10.94 -8.94
C LEU A 289 -12.42 11.01 -8.33
N LEU A 290 -12.55 11.54 -7.11
CA LEU A 290 -13.86 11.72 -6.47
C LEU A 290 -14.81 12.58 -7.32
N SER A 291 -14.31 13.70 -7.85
CA SER A 291 -15.10 14.53 -8.75
C SER A 291 -15.51 13.80 -10.03
N GLN A 292 -14.63 12.97 -10.61
CA GLN A 292 -14.96 12.20 -11.81
C GLN A 292 -16.02 11.14 -11.53
N LEU A 293 -15.93 10.44 -10.39
CA LEU A 293 -16.93 9.48 -9.97
C LEU A 293 -18.29 10.12 -9.73
N TYR A 294 -18.34 11.31 -9.11
CA TYR A 294 -19.58 12.07 -8.99
C TYR A 294 -20.18 12.46 -10.35
N LEU A 295 -19.36 12.88 -11.33
CA LEU A 295 -19.86 13.18 -12.68
C LEU A 295 -20.38 11.92 -13.39
N ASN A 296 -19.70 10.79 -13.22
CA ASN A 296 -20.14 9.51 -13.77
C ASN A 296 -21.46 9.03 -13.13
N ALA A 297 -21.64 9.32 -11.84
CA ALA A 297 -22.88 9.07 -11.09
C ALA A 297 -23.96 10.15 -11.33
N GLU A 298 -23.78 11.03 -12.31
CA GLU A 298 -24.73 12.09 -12.69
C GLU A 298 -25.08 13.07 -11.54
N VAL A 299 -24.15 13.28 -10.60
CA VAL A 299 -24.26 14.23 -9.49
C VAL A 299 -23.22 15.37 -9.61
N PRO A 300 -23.41 16.30 -10.56
CA PRO A 300 -22.39 17.29 -10.92
C PRO A 300 -22.15 18.38 -9.88
N PHE A 301 -23.13 18.68 -9.02
CA PHE A 301 -22.96 19.69 -7.98
C PHE A 301 -21.95 19.24 -6.90
N PRO A 302 -22.07 18.04 -6.29
CA PRO A 302 -21.00 17.47 -5.46
C PRO A 302 -19.63 17.43 -6.15
N ALA A 303 -19.58 17.01 -7.42
CA ALA A 303 -18.34 16.99 -8.20
C ALA A 303 -17.62 18.34 -8.22
N ALA A 304 -18.37 19.41 -8.52
CA ALA A 304 -17.81 20.74 -8.60
C ALA A 304 -17.42 21.30 -7.22
N ARG A 305 -18.20 20.98 -6.17
CA ARG A 305 -17.95 21.39 -4.79
C ARG A 305 -16.66 20.80 -4.23
N VAL A 306 -16.39 19.52 -4.47
CA VAL A 306 -15.15 18.90 -3.96
C VAL A 306 -13.90 19.48 -4.61
N LEU A 307 -13.96 19.83 -5.91
CA LEU A 307 -12.87 20.54 -6.59
C LEU A 307 -12.73 21.98 -6.11
N GLU A 308 -13.83 22.72 -5.93
CA GLU A 308 -13.82 24.08 -5.40
C GLU A 308 -13.14 24.13 -4.02
N LYS A 309 -13.56 23.25 -3.10
CA LYS A 309 -12.90 23.11 -1.79
C LYS A 309 -11.45 22.66 -1.94
N GLY A 310 -11.17 21.68 -2.80
CA GLY A 310 -9.81 21.18 -3.02
C GLY A 310 -8.84 22.25 -3.55
N PHE A 311 -9.29 23.19 -4.37
CA PHE A 311 -8.50 24.36 -4.77
C PHE A 311 -8.31 25.35 -3.62
N ALA A 312 -9.36 25.62 -2.84
CA ALA A 312 -9.29 26.51 -1.68
C ALA A 312 -8.34 25.99 -0.58
N ASP A 313 -8.31 24.67 -0.39
CA ASP A 313 -7.44 23.98 0.57
C ASP A 313 -6.02 23.72 0.00
N GLU A 314 -5.71 24.18 -1.22
CA GLU A 314 -4.44 23.97 -1.93
C GLU A 314 -4.06 22.48 -2.15
N VAL A 315 -5.03 21.56 -2.04
CA VAL A 315 -4.84 20.11 -2.27
C VAL A 315 -4.87 19.78 -3.76
N VAL A 316 -5.75 20.43 -4.52
CA VAL A 316 -5.89 20.23 -5.97
C VAL A 316 -4.88 21.09 -6.70
N GLU A 317 -4.05 20.44 -7.52
CA GLU A 317 -3.04 21.14 -8.32
C GLU A 317 -3.70 22.10 -9.31
N THR A 318 -3.13 23.30 -9.44
CA THR A 318 -3.67 24.38 -10.28
C THR A 318 -3.31 24.21 -11.77
N GLU A 319 -3.63 23.03 -12.32
CA GLU A 319 -3.37 22.63 -13.70
C GLU A 319 -4.58 22.88 -14.61
N SER A 320 -4.33 23.10 -15.91
CA SER A 320 -5.37 23.38 -16.91
C SER A 320 -6.51 22.34 -16.90
N LYS A 321 -6.18 21.04 -16.85
CA LYS A 321 -7.16 19.94 -16.85
C LYS A 321 -8.05 19.90 -15.59
N ASN A 322 -7.52 20.30 -14.43
CA ASN A 322 -8.27 20.27 -13.16
C ASN A 322 -9.28 21.42 -13.13
N TYR A 323 -8.87 22.60 -13.61
CA TYR A 323 -9.79 23.73 -13.82
C TYR A 323 -10.84 23.42 -14.89
N GLU A 324 -10.46 22.73 -15.97
CA GLU A 324 -11.42 22.29 -16.99
C GLU A 324 -12.47 21.36 -16.38
N LEU A 325 -12.05 20.38 -15.58
CA LEU A 325 -12.96 19.46 -14.88
C LEU A 325 -13.93 20.21 -13.96
N ALA A 326 -13.43 21.15 -13.15
CA ALA A 326 -14.27 21.97 -12.27
C ALA A 326 -15.26 22.83 -13.06
N GLY A 327 -14.81 23.44 -14.16
CA GLY A 327 -15.66 24.23 -15.04
C GLY A 327 -16.76 23.39 -15.70
N VAL A 328 -16.42 22.18 -16.17
CA VAL A 328 -17.39 21.22 -16.72
C VAL A 328 -18.39 20.77 -15.66
N ALA A 329 -17.93 20.45 -14.45
CA ALA A 329 -18.79 20.04 -13.35
C ALA A 329 -19.79 21.13 -12.97
N TRP A 330 -19.33 22.38 -12.78
CA TRP A 330 -20.23 23.51 -12.52
C TRP A 330 -21.23 23.74 -13.66
N ARG A 331 -20.79 23.60 -14.92
CA ARG A 331 -21.70 23.77 -16.06
C ARG A 331 -22.78 22.68 -16.09
N GLN A 332 -22.42 21.42 -15.84
CA GLN A 332 -23.40 20.34 -15.75
C GLN A 332 -24.37 20.53 -14.58
N ALA A 333 -23.90 21.12 -13.48
CA ALA A 333 -24.72 21.54 -12.35
C ALA A 333 -25.58 22.80 -12.62
N GLN A 334 -25.60 23.33 -13.85
CA GLN A 334 -26.30 24.57 -14.24
C GLN A 334 -25.80 25.85 -13.52
N GLU A 335 -24.60 25.79 -12.92
CA GLU A 335 -23.97 26.89 -12.19
C GLU A 335 -23.00 27.66 -13.11
N VAL A 336 -23.52 28.28 -14.16
CA VAL A 336 -22.69 28.89 -15.21
C VAL A 336 -21.80 30.02 -14.66
N ALA A 337 -22.30 30.78 -13.69
CA ALA A 337 -21.53 31.83 -13.03
C ALA A 337 -20.25 31.31 -12.35
N LYS A 338 -20.29 30.09 -11.79
CA LYS A 338 -19.13 29.42 -11.18
C LYS A 338 -18.27 28.69 -12.20
N SER A 339 -18.88 28.20 -13.29
CA SER A 339 -18.17 27.52 -14.37
C SER A 339 -17.19 28.43 -15.12
N LEU A 340 -17.61 29.66 -15.44
CA LEU A 340 -16.83 30.58 -16.27
C LEU A 340 -15.42 30.89 -15.71
N PRO A 341 -15.24 31.29 -14.44
CA PRO A 341 -13.90 31.52 -13.89
C PRO A 341 -13.00 30.28 -13.94
N MET A 342 -13.56 29.09 -13.77
CA MET A 342 -12.81 27.84 -13.87
C MET A 342 -12.37 27.56 -15.31
N LEU A 343 -13.26 27.73 -16.29
CA LEU A 343 -12.94 27.54 -17.70
C LEU A 343 -11.95 28.60 -18.22
N GLU A 344 -12.03 29.84 -17.72
CA GLU A 344 -11.04 30.91 -17.96
C GLU A 344 -9.66 30.52 -17.43
N ALA A 345 -9.58 30.05 -16.19
CA ALA A 345 -8.34 29.55 -15.60
C ALA A 345 -7.79 28.35 -16.39
N ALA A 346 -8.66 27.42 -16.81
CA ALA A 346 -8.29 26.28 -17.63
C ALA A 346 -7.66 26.71 -18.96
N ALA A 347 -8.33 27.61 -19.70
CA ALA A 347 -7.89 28.10 -21.00
C ALA A 347 -6.59 28.91 -20.90
N SER A 348 -6.45 29.76 -19.89
CA SER A 348 -5.23 30.55 -19.68
C SER A 348 -3.99 29.69 -19.43
N LYS A 349 -4.15 28.56 -18.74
CA LYS A 349 -3.10 27.58 -18.43
C LYS A 349 -2.86 26.54 -19.52
N SER A 350 -3.71 26.48 -20.55
CA SER A 350 -3.54 25.53 -21.65
C SER A 350 -2.50 26.03 -22.64
N GLU A 351 -1.68 25.14 -23.19
CA GLU A 351 -0.76 25.48 -24.29
C GLU A 351 -1.49 25.63 -25.64
N LYS A 352 -2.70 25.08 -25.76
CA LYS A 352 -3.49 25.07 -27.00
C LYS A 352 -4.69 26.01 -26.91
N GLY A 353 -5.12 26.52 -28.05
CA GLY A 353 -6.30 27.37 -28.19
C GLY A 353 -7.64 26.65 -28.10
N GLU A 354 -7.67 25.32 -28.04
CA GLU A 354 -8.91 24.52 -28.00
C GLU A 354 -9.81 24.91 -26.80
N LEU A 355 -9.24 25.11 -25.61
CA LEU A 355 -10.01 25.49 -24.44
C LEU A 355 -10.56 26.92 -24.54
N TYR A 356 -9.82 27.83 -25.18
CA TYR A 356 -10.33 29.17 -25.50
C TYR A 356 -11.49 29.11 -26.50
N ALA A 357 -11.42 28.24 -27.51
CA ALA A 357 -12.52 28.05 -28.45
C ALA A 357 -13.78 27.51 -27.74
N ARG A 358 -13.61 26.56 -26.82
CA ARG A 358 -14.71 26.03 -26.00
C ARG A 358 -15.30 27.09 -25.08
N LEU A 359 -14.45 27.84 -24.37
CA LEU A 359 -14.86 28.95 -23.52
C LEU A 359 -15.67 29.99 -24.30
N GLY A 360 -15.23 30.32 -25.52
CA GLY A 360 -15.95 31.21 -26.41
C GLY A 360 -17.38 30.75 -26.75
N ASN A 361 -17.59 29.45 -26.94
CA ASN A 361 -18.94 28.90 -27.12
C ASN A 361 -19.75 29.01 -25.83
N VAL A 362 -19.16 28.73 -24.67
CA VAL A 362 -19.86 28.88 -23.38
C VAL A 362 -20.28 30.33 -23.14
N TYR A 363 -19.46 31.32 -23.52
CA TYR A 363 -19.85 32.73 -23.45
C TYR A 363 -21.00 33.08 -24.41
N LEU A 364 -21.02 32.50 -25.62
CA LEU A 364 -22.15 32.66 -26.55
C LEU A 364 -23.44 32.11 -25.95
N ASP A 365 -23.38 30.93 -25.32
CA ASP A 365 -24.55 30.29 -24.71
C ASP A 365 -25.19 31.13 -23.60
N VAL A 366 -24.44 32.07 -23.00
CA VAL A 366 -24.92 33.01 -21.97
C VAL A 366 -24.93 34.48 -22.41
N ASP A 367 -24.98 34.72 -23.71
CA ASP A 367 -25.07 36.06 -24.33
C ASP A 367 -23.93 37.03 -23.96
N LYS A 368 -22.79 36.53 -23.45
CA LYS A 368 -21.56 37.28 -23.22
C LYS A 368 -20.78 37.42 -24.53
N ASN A 369 -21.41 38.02 -25.53
CA ASN A 369 -20.92 38.04 -26.91
C ASN A 369 -19.54 38.71 -27.07
N LYS A 370 -19.24 39.73 -26.26
CA LYS A 370 -17.92 40.38 -26.25
C LYS A 370 -16.82 39.44 -25.75
N ASP A 371 -17.06 38.78 -24.61
CA ASP A 371 -16.11 37.83 -24.03
C ASP A 371 -15.93 36.61 -24.94
N ALA A 372 -17.01 36.20 -25.64
CA ALA A 372 -16.95 35.17 -26.67
C ALA A 372 -16.00 35.53 -27.81
N VAL A 373 -16.09 36.75 -28.36
CA VAL A 373 -15.17 37.24 -29.39
C VAL A 373 -13.73 37.16 -28.90
N ASP A 374 -13.45 37.69 -27.71
CA ASP A 374 -12.09 37.73 -27.15
C ASP A 374 -11.52 36.32 -26.94
N ALA A 375 -12.31 35.40 -26.40
CA ALA A 375 -11.90 34.01 -26.20
C ALA A 375 -11.66 33.29 -27.54
N LEU A 376 -12.57 33.43 -28.51
CA LEU A 376 -12.46 32.75 -29.81
C LEU A 376 -11.26 33.25 -30.62
N LEU A 377 -10.98 34.56 -30.60
CA LEU A 377 -9.78 35.12 -31.22
C LEU A 377 -8.50 34.58 -30.57
N LYS A 378 -8.41 34.64 -29.23
CA LYS A 378 -7.27 34.06 -28.50
C LYS A 378 -7.06 32.58 -28.83
N GLY A 379 -8.14 31.81 -28.93
CA GLY A 379 -8.08 30.40 -29.30
C GLY A 379 -7.56 30.17 -30.72
N LEU A 380 -8.08 30.92 -31.69
CA LEU A 380 -7.63 30.83 -33.08
C LEU A 380 -6.18 31.27 -33.26
N ASP A 381 -5.76 32.35 -32.59
CA ASP A 381 -4.40 32.90 -32.67
C ASP A 381 -3.37 31.98 -32.00
N LYS A 382 -3.73 31.38 -30.86
CA LYS A 382 -2.85 30.42 -30.14
C LYS A 382 -2.66 29.11 -30.91
N GLY A 383 -3.57 28.77 -31.83
CA GLY A 383 -3.50 27.55 -32.63
C GLY A 383 -3.82 26.28 -31.83
N GLY A 384 -3.80 25.12 -32.50
CA GLY A 384 -4.11 23.83 -31.87
C GLY A 384 -5.61 23.59 -31.59
N VAL A 385 -6.50 24.45 -32.10
CA VAL A 385 -7.95 24.22 -32.15
C VAL A 385 -8.24 23.10 -33.16
N LYS A 386 -8.99 22.07 -32.76
CA LYS A 386 -9.27 20.90 -33.61
C LYS A 386 -10.23 21.23 -34.77
N ARG A 387 -11.17 22.15 -34.54
CA ARG A 387 -12.16 22.62 -35.52
C ARG A 387 -12.11 24.15 -35.64
N PRO A 388 -11.04 24.73 -36.25
CA PRO A 388 -10.92 26.19 -36.40
C PRO A 388 -12.06 26.79 -37.21
N ASP A 389 -12.65 26.03 -38.12
CA ASP A 389 -13.83 26.40 -38.88
C ASP A 389 -15.05 26.64 -37.97
N GLN A 390 -15.31 25.75 -37.00
CA GLN A 390 -16.39 25.92 -36.02
C GLN A 390 -16.12 27.10 -35.08
N ALA A 391 -14.88 27.27 -34.62
CA ALA A 391 -14.50 28.43 -33.82
C ALA A 391 -14.72 29.75 -34.59
N ARG A 392 -14.47 29.78 -35.91
CA ARG A 392 -14.77 30.94 -36.76
C ARG A 392 -16.26 31.16 -37.00
N LEU A 393 -17.05 30.08 -37.09
CA LEU A 393 -18.51 30.20 -37.13
C LEU A 393 -19.04 30.83 -35.84
N ALA A 394 -18.60 30.33 -34.68
CA ALA A 394 -18.89 30.91 -33.38
C ALA A 394 -18.47 32.39 -33.30
N LEU A 395 -17.29 32.71 -33.82
CA LEU A 395 -16.79 34.10 -33.84
C LEU A 395 -17.69 35.00 -34.69
N GLY A 396 -18.15 34.50 -35.84
CA GLY A 396 -19.11 35.19 -36.70
C GLY A 396 -20.44 35.44 -36.01
N MET A 397 -20.97 34.44 -35.28
CA MET A 397 -22.21 34.56 -34.50
C MET A 397 -22.04 35.58 -33.36
N ALA A 398 -20.91 35.56 -32.66
CA ALA A 398 -20.60 36.52 -31.59
C ALA A 398 -20.57 37.97 -32.11
N TYR A 399 -19.88 38.22 -33.22
CA TYR A 399 -19.88 39.54 -33.87
C TYR A 399 -21.27 39.96 -34.37
N PHE A 400 -22.04 39.01 -34.91
CA PHE A 400 -23.41 39.28 -35.35
C PHE A 400 -24.29 39.74 -34.18
N ASN A 401 -24.22 39.04 -33.04
CA ASN A 401 -24.98 39.39 -31.84
C ASN A 401 -24.56 40.74 -31.24
N LEU A 402 -23.32 41.18 -31.49
CA LEU A 402 -22.84 42.53 -31.14
C LEU A 402 -23.26 43.61 -32.15
N GLY A 403 -23.91 43.23 -33.26
CA GLY A 403 -24.25 44.14 -34.36
C GLY A 403 -23.08 44.50 -35.28
N ASP A 404 -21.89 43.91 -35.10
CA ASP A 404 -20.75 44.13 -35.99
C ASP A 404 -20.84 43.20 -37.21
N PHE A 405 -21.76 43.54 -38.13
CA PHE A 405 -21.98 42.79 -39.36
C PHE A 405 -20.76 42.73 -40.28
N SER A 406 -19.86 43.72 -40.18
CA SER A 406 -18.61 43.76 -40.94
C SER A 406 -17.65 42.67 -40.46
N ALA A 407 -17.41 42.59 -39.15
CA ALA A 407 -16.57 41.56 -38.54
C ALA A 407 -17.21 40.18 -38.65
N ALA A 408 -18.52 40.07 -38.44
CA ALA A 408 -19.27 38.82 -38.61
C ALA A 408 -19.05 38.23 -40.00
N ARG A 409 -19.20 39.03 -41.06
CA ARG A 409 -18.95 38.58 -42.44
C ARG A 409 -17.53 38.13 -42.69
N ARG A 410 -16.53 38.81 -42.12
CA ARG A 410 -15.13 38.37 -42.25
C ARG A 410 -14.95 36.99 -41.63
N ALA A 411 -15.44 36.80 -40.40
CA ALA A 411 -15.36 35.51 -39.70
C ALA A 411 -16.08 34.38 -40.46
N PHE A 412 -17.30 34.62 -40.96
CA PHE A 412 -18.03 33.63 -41.77
C PHE A 412 -17.33 33.33 -43.10
N ARG A 413 -16.74 34.33 -43.78
CA ARG A 413 -15.96 34.08 -45.01
C ARG A 413 -14.71 33.24 -44.75
N GLU A 414 -14.05 33.45 -43.62
CA GLU A 414 -12.91 32.61 -43.21
C GLU A 414 -13.35 31.19 -42.85
N ALA A 415 -14.48 31.04 -42.14
CA ALA A 415 -15.06 29.72 -41.87
C ALA A 415 -15.45 28.98 -43.15
N ARG A 416 -16.01 29.70 -44.13
CA ARG A 416 -16.46 29.16 -45.43
C ARG A 416 -15.34 28.51 -46.26
N LYS A 417 -14.07 28.81 -45.97
CA LYS A 417 -12.93 28.17 -46.64
C LYS A 417 -12.82 26.68 -46.32
N ASP A 418 -13.38 26.22 -45.19
CA ASP A 418 -13.52 24.80 -44.87
C ASP A 418 -14.85 24.26 -45.43
N GLU A 419 -14.79 23.18 -46.20
CA GLU A 419 -15.97 22.58 -46.83
C GLU A 419 -17.05 22.19 -45.83
N ARG A 420 -16.67 21.79 -44.61
CA ARG A 420 -17.58 21.34 -43.56
C ARG A 420 -18.39 22.49 -42.96
N ALA A 421 -17.87 23.72 -42.99
CA ALA A 421 -18.53 24.91 -42.48
C ALA A 421 -19.18 25.76 -43.58
N LYS A 422 -18.88 25.49 -44.86
CA LYS A 422 -19.31 26.28 -46.02
C LYS A 422 -20.82 26.54 -46.06
N SER A 423 -21.64 25.49 -45.96
CA SER A 423 -23.10 25.62 -46.03
C SER A 423 -23.64 26.51 -44.91
N TYR A 424 -23.17 26.32 -43.69
CA TYR A 424 -23.62 27.09 -42.53
C TYR A 424 -23.15 28.55 -42.62
N ALA A 425 -21.90 28.78 -43.02
CA ALA A 425 -21.37 30.12 -43.25
C ALA A 425 -22.15 30.87 -44.36
N ASP A 426 -22.51 30.20 -45.46
CA ASP A 426 -23.28 30.81 -46.54
C ASP A 426 -24.70 31.21 -46.11
N GLN A 427 -25.34 30.43 -45.23
CA GLN A 427 -26.63 30.80 -44.63
C GLN A 427 -26.51 32.07 -43.79
N TRP A 428 -25.50 32.14 -42.91
CA TRP A 428 -25.24 33.33 -42.10
C TRP A 428 -24.90 34.56 -42.94
N LEU A 429 -24.08 34.41 -43.99
CA LEU A 429 -23.74 35.52 -44.88
C LEU A 429 -24.98 36.10 -45.58
N LYS A 430 -25.92 35.24 -46.01
CA LYS A 430 -27.21 35.67 -46.58
C LYS A 430 -28.07 36.38 -45.52
N TYR A 431 -28.14 35.81 -44.31
CA TYR A 431 -28.92 36.37 -43.22
C TYR A 431 -28.44 37.76 -42.81
N ILE A 432 -27.12 37.97 -42.71
CA ILE A 432 -26.55 39.29 -42.43
C ILE A 432 -26.98 40.30 -43.51
N SER A 433 -26.92 39.92 -44.79
CA SER A 433 -27.33 40.80 -45.89
C SER A 433 -28.82 41.14 -45.87
N SER A 434 -29.69 40.21 -45.46
CA SER A 434 -31.12 40.52 -45.28
C SER A 434 -31.36 41.42 -44.07
N GLU A 435 -30.64 41.19 -42.98
CA GLU A 435 -30.80 41.94 -41.73
C GLU A 435 -30.37 43.40 -41.87
N GLU A 436 -29.27 43.66 -42.55
CA GLU A 436 -28.86 45.05 -42.84
C GLU A 436 -29.84 45.77 -43.74
N ARG A 437 -30.38 45.11 -44.77
CA ARG A 437 -31.42 45.71 -45.62
C ARG A 437 -32.66 46.07 -44.80
N ARG A 438 -33.07 45.19 -43.88
CA ARG A 438 -34.17 45.44 -42.95
C ARG A 438 -33.88 46.66 -42.07
N LEU A 439 -32.67 46.78 -41.52
CA LEU A 439 -32.26 47.91 -40.69
C LEU A 439 -32.17 49.22 -41.50
N GLU A 440 -31.69 49.17 -42.75
CA GLU A 440 -31.68 50.32 -43.67
C GLU A 440 -33.10 50.79 -44.03
N GLU A 441 -34.04 49.87 -44.23
CA GLU A 441 -35.45 50.18 -44.48
C GLU A 441 -36.11 50.81 -43.24
N LEU A 442 -35.91 50.22 -42.06
CA LEU A 442 -36.40 50.79 -40.79
C LEU A 442 -35.83 52.19 -40.52
N ALA A 443 -34.57 52.43 -40.85
CA ALA A 443 -33.95 53.74 -40.70
C ALA A 443 -34.57 54.80 -41.63
N LYS A 444 -35.10 54.40 -42.80
CA LYS A 444 -35.82 55.28 -43.73
C LYS A 444 -37.24 55.60 -43.28
N ASP A 445 -37.87 54.73 -42.50
CA ASP A 445 -39.24 54.92 -42.00
C ASP A 445 -39.30 55.77 -40.71
N ILE A 446 -38.18 55.92 -40.01
CA ILE A 446 -38.06 56.67 -38.74
C ILE A 446 -37.48 58.09 -38.96
N GLY A 447 -36.87 58.36 -40.12
CA GLY A 447 -36.39 59.69 -40.54
C GLY A 447 -37.37 60.38 -41.46
#